data_AF-A0A849T6F3-F1
#
_entry.id   AF-A0A849T6F3-F1
#
_cell.length_a   1.000
_cell.length_b   1.000
_cell.length_c   1.000
_cell.angle_alpha   90.00
_cell.angle_beta   90.00
_cell.angle_gamma   90.00
#
_symmetry.space_group_name_H-M   'P 1'
#
loop_
_entity.id
_entity.type
_entity.pdbx_description
1 polymer ?
#
loop_
_entity_poly.entity_id
_entity_poly.type
_entity_poly.pdbx_seq_one_letter_code
_entity_poly.pdbx_strand_id
1 'polypeptide(L)'
;MREFGLSLGRAGSPKKLTDQIRNKCTSKVPSLDLEGFESGFLQGWREFCLPNNAFDMGKKGDTYISFCPTESESYFRNSFLLGKKHNELKDVEYEIEDQMSDLKQTMNTDSDDLDEFKKLQIELANLKKEIQTIEIEGKKNIFNFR
;
A
#
# COMPACT_ATOMS: atom_id res chain seq x y z
N MET A 1 15.62 4.35 23.86
CA MET A 1 14.26 4.49 23.28
C MET A 1 14.22 4.42 21.75
N ARG A 2 15.37 4.15 21.11
CA ARG A 2 15.50 4.07 19.65
C ARG A 2 14.51 3.15 18.96
N GLU A 3 14.42 1.90 19.39
CA GLU A 3 13.51 0.90 18.78
C GLU A 3 12.03 1.34 18.84
N PHE A 4 11.64 1.98 19.95
CA PHE A 4 10.29 2.51 20.08
C PHE A 4 10.02 3.66 19.09
N GLY A 5 10.98 4.58 18.94
CA GLY A 5 10.92 5.62 17.91
C GLY A 5 10.81 5.03 16.51
N LEU A 6 11.66 4.04 16.18
CA LEU A 6 11.67 3.33 14.91
C LEU A 6 10.31 2.73 14.57
N SER A 7 9.70 2.02 15.53
CA SER A 7 8.36 1.44 15.36
C SER A 7 7.30 2.50 15.08
N LEU A 8 7.29 3.62 15.82
CA LEU A 8 6.32 4.71 15.60
C LEU A 8 6.53 5.42 14.26
N GLY A 9 7.77 5.58 13.82
CA GLY A 9 8.08 6.14 12.51
C GLY A 9 7.52 5.26 11.38
N ARG A 10 7.72 3.94 11.48
CA ARG A 10 7.20 2.95 10.51
C ARG A 10 5.68 2.90 10.46
N ALA A 11 5.00 3.23 11.55
CA ALA A 11 3.54 3.31 11.59
C ALA A 11 2.99 4.58 10.90
N GLY A 12 3.85 5.49 10.42
CA GLY A 12 3.41 6.75 9.83
C GLY A 12 2.78 7.68 10.87
N SER A 13 3.28 7.71 12.11
CA SER A 13 2.69 8.57 13.15
C SER A 13 2.97 10.06 12.86
N PRO A 14 1.95 10.95 12.88
CA PRO A 14 2.15 12.39 12.69
C PRO A 14 2.88 13.07 13.85
N LYS A 15 3.01 12.39 15.00
CA LYS A 15 3.52 12.99 16.23
C LYS A 15 5.05 12.98 16.25
N LYS A 16 5.63 13.98 15.60
CA LYS A 16 7.06 14.31 15.78
C LYS A 16 7.32 14.74 17.23
N LEU A 17 8.53 14.46 17.71
CA LEU A 17 8.98 14.96 19.01
C LEU A 17 9.15 16.48 18.94
N THR A 18 8.28 17.23 19.62
CA THR A 18 8.40 18.70 19.71
C THR A 18 9.14 19.10 20.98
N ASP A 19 9.67 20.33 21.03
CA ASP A 19 10.31 20.87 22.23
C ASP A 19 9.38 20.86 23.46
N GLN A 20 8.08 21.06 23.24
CA GLN A 20 7.09 20.96 24.30
C GLN A 20 6.98 19.53 24.86
N ILE A 21 6.97 18.50 24.00
CA ILE A 21 6.96 17.10 24.43
C ILE A 21 8.28 16.77 25.12
N ARG A 22 9.41 17.20 24.55
CA ARG A 22 10.76 17.02 25.11
C ARG A 22 10.81 17.56 26.55
N ASN A 23 10.43 18.82 26.76
CA ASN A 23 10.46 19.48 28.08
C ASN A 23 9.52 18.81 29.10
N LYS A 24 8.33 18.37 28.68
CA LYS A 24 7.40 17.65 29.55
C LYS A 24 7.90 16.26 29.94
N CYS A 25 8.62 15.58 29.05
CA CYS A 25 9.17 14.26 29.32
C CYS A 25 10.42 14.35 30.20
N THR A 26 11.36 15.24 29.90
CA THR A 26 12.62 15.38 30.67
C THR A 26 12.39 15.91 32.08
N SER A 27 11.39 16.78 32.29
CA SER A 27 11.01 17.26 33.63
C SER A 27 10.46 16.16 34.54
N LYS A 28 9.90 15.08 33.99
CA LYS A 28 9.40 13.93 34.74
C LYS A 28 10.39 12.77 34.81
N VAL A 29 11.16 12.55 33.74
CA VAL A 29 12.12 11.46 33.60
C VAL A 29 13.39 11.99 32.93
N PRO A 30 14.35 12.52 33.71
CA PRO A 30 15.57 13.14 33.17
C PRO A 30 16.47 12.19 32.38
N SER A 31 16.41 10.88 32.67
CA SER A 31 17.22 9.85 32.03
C SER A 31 16.61 9.28 30.74
N LEU A 32 15.54 9.90 30.22
CA LEU A 32 14.88 9.42 29.01
C LEU A 32 15.74 9.72 27.77
N ASP A 33 16.11 8.68 27.04
CA ASP A 33 16.87 8.75 25.78
C ASP A 33 16.01 9.32 24.63
N LEU A 34 15.82 10.64 24.62
CA LEU A 34 15.01 11.32 23.60
C LEU A 34 15.73 11.44 22.26
N GLU A 35 17.05 11.52 22.26
CA GLU A 35 17.86 11.52 21.03
C GLU A 35 17.75 10.19 20.30
N GLY A 36 17.87 9.07 21.02
CA GLY A 36 17.66 7.75 20.45
C GLY A 36 16.26 7.58 19.90
N PHE A 37 15.23 8.03 20.63
CA PHE A 37 13.84 8.04 20.14
C PHE A 37 13.70 8.80 18.81
N GLU A 38 14.19 10.04 18.75
CA GLU A 38 14.08 10.89 17.57
C GLU A 38 14.82 10.31 16.36
N SER A 39 16.04 9.83 16.57
CA SER A 39 16.83 9.16 15.54
C SER A 39 16.13 7.89 15.01
N GLY A 40 15.55 7.09 15.91
CA GLY A 40 14.74 5.92 15.52
C GLY A 40 13.51 6.33 14.71
N PHE A 41 12.75 7.32 15.20
CA PHE A 41 11.57 7.83 14.53
C PHE A 41 11.86 8.33 13.13
N LEU A 42 12.90 9.14 12.95
CA LEU A 42 13.29 9.66 11.63
C LEU A 42 13.67 8.54 10.67
N GLN A 43 14.37 7.50 11.14
CA GLN A 43 14.65 6.32 10.33
C GLN A 43 13.34 5.63 9.90
N GLY A 44 12.47 5.29 10.85
CA GLY A 44 11.22 4.59 10.56
C GLY A 44 10.28 5.40 9.67
N TRP A 45 10.26 6.71 9.83
CA TRP A 45 9.47 7.62 9.00
C TRP A 45 9.97 7.67 7.55
N ARG A 46 11.29 7.63 7.33
CA ARG A 46 11.85 7.49 5.97
C ARG A 46 11.47 6.15 5.35
N GLU A 47 11.50 5.07 6.13
CA GLU A 47 11.07 3.74 5.69
C GLU A 47 9.57 3.70 5.35
N PHE A 48 8.72 4.35 6.14
CA PHE A 48 7.30 4.51 5.84
C PHE A 48 7.08 5.17 4.48
N CYS A 49 7.85 6.22 4.19
CA CYS A 49 7.75 7.00 2.95
C CYS A 49 8.34 6.34 1.71
N LEU A 50 8.72 5.07 1.79
CA LEU A 50 9.20 4.35 0.63
C LEU A 50 8.04 4.02 -0.33
N PRO A 51 8.26 4.13 -1.66
CA PRO A 51 7.23 3.86 -2.66
C PRO A 51 6.60 2.46 -2.57
N ASN A 52 7.40 1.43 -2.22
CA ASN A 52 6.92 0.06 -2.05
C ASN A 52 5.89 -0.06 -0.92
N ASN A 53 6.12 0.62 0.21
CA ASN A 53 5.17 0.64 1.31
C ASN A 53 3.86 1.31 0.88
N ALA A 54 3.94 2.41 0.13
CA ALA A 54 2.77 3.08 -0.43
C ALA A 54 1.97 2.16 -1.37
N PHE A 55 2.66 1.43 -2.26
CA PHE A 55 2.04 0.47 -3.16
C PHE A 55 1.33 -0.66 -2.40
N ASP A 56 1.97 -1.22 -1.37
CA ASP A 56 1.38 -2.27 -0.54
C ASP A 56 0.16 -1.76 0.25
N MET A 57 0.16 -0.51 0.73
CA MET A 57 -1.00 0.13 1.35
C MET A 57 -2.16 0.27 0.35
N GLY A 58 -1.87 0.76 -0.86
CA GLY A 58 -2.87 0.88 -1.92
C GLY A 58 -3.49 -0.48 -2.29
N LYS A 59 -2.65 -1.53 -2.39
CA LYS A 59 -3.08 -2.91 -2.67
C LYS A 59 -4.02 -3.49 -1.61
N LYS A 60 -3.87 -3.07 -0.35
CA LYS A 60 -4.75 -3.49 0.76
C LYS A 60 -6.08 -2.74 0.79
N GLY A 61 -6.22 -1.71 -0.03
CA GLY A 61 -7.40 -0.84 -0.02
C GLY A 61 -7.38 0.17 1.13
N ASP A 62 -6.21 0.46 1.71
CA ASP A 62 -6.08 1.47 2.76
C ASP A 62 -6.52 2.86 2.25
N THR A 63 -6.80 3.78 3.17
CA THR A 63 -7.03 5.19 2.82
C THR A 63 -5.69 5.89 2.61
N TYR A 64 -5.61 6.77 1.61
CA TYR A 64 -4.41 7.56 1.37
C TYR A 64 -4.14 8.49 2.55
N ILE A 65 -3.03 8.23 3.24
CA ILE A 65 -2.52 9.08 4.31
C ILE A 65 -1.01 9.15 4.10
N SER A 66 -0.49 10.38 4.04
CA SER A 66 0.94 10.61 3.96
C SER A 66 1.37 11.67 4.96
N PHE A 67 2.51 11.41 5.57
CA PHE A 67 3.24 12.39 6.37
C PHE A 67 4.62 12.62 5.77
N CYS A 68 4.82 12.29 4.49
CA CYS A 68 6.11 12.29 3.87
C CYS A 68 6.62 13.70 3.57
N PRO A 69 7.95 13.91 3.56
CA PRO A 69 8.51 15.16 3.10
C PRO A 69 8.14 15.40 1.62
N THR A 70 8.06 16.67 1.22
CA THR A 70 7.63 17.08 -0.13
C THR A 70 8.38 16.37 -1.26
N GLU A 71 9.67 16.06 -1.04
CA GLU A 71 10.54 15.37 -1.99
C GLU A 71 10.13 13.91 -2.27
N SER A 72 9.54 13.20 -1.30
CA SER A 72 9.09 11.82 -1.46
C SER A 72 7.57 11.69 -1.61
N GLU A 73 6.82 12.74 -1.31
CA GLU A 73 5.36 12.76 -1.36
C GLU A 73 4.80 12.38 -2.73
N SER A 74 5.35 12.92 -3.81
CA SER A 74 4.90 12.61 -5.18
C SER A 74 5.10 11.14 -5.53
N TYR A 75 6.26 10.58 -5.20
CA TYR A 75 6.57 9.16 -5.42
C TYR A 75 5.71 8.23 -4.57
N PHE A 76 5.50 8.59 -3.30
CA PHE A 76 4.63 7.87 -2.37
C PHE A 76 3.19 7.86 -2.90
N ARG A 77 2.65 9.03 -3.27
CA ARG A 77 1.31 9.18 -3.83
C ARG A 77 1.11 8.35 -5.09
N ASN A 78 2.03 8.43 -6.05
CA ASN A 78 1.91 7.71 -7.31
C ASN A 78 1.93 6.20 -7.08
N SER A 79 2.80 5.71 -6.19
CA SER A 79 2.88 4.29 -5.89
C SER A 79 1.65 3.79 -5.12
N PHE A 80 1.10 4.61 -4.21
CA PHE A 80 -0.16 4.31 -3.56
C PHE A 80 -1.31 4.18 -4.56
N LEU A 81 -1.44 5.13 -5.49
CA LEU A 81 -2.49 5.10 -6.52
C LEU A 81 -2.35 3.88 -7.44
N LEU A 82 -1.11 3.52 -7.79
CA LEU A 82 -0.84 2.30 -8.55
C LEU A 82 -1.30 1.04 -7.79
N GLY A 83 -1.05 0.99 -6.48
CA GLY A 83 -1.53 -0.08 -5.62
C GLY A 83 -3.06 -0.10 -5.51
N LYS A 84 -3.68 1.08 -5.44
CA LYS A 84 -5.14 1.19 -5.40
C LYS A 84 -5.78 0.69 -6.69
N LYS A 85 -5.21 1.03 -7.85
CA LYS A 85 -5.62 0.47 -9.14
C LYS A 85 -5.51 -1.06 -9.16
N HIS A 86 -4.42 -1.63 -8.61
CA HIS A 86 -4.31 -3.08 -8.46
C HIS A 86 -5.47 -3.66 -7.63
N ASN A 87 -5.80 -3.04 -6.50
CA ASN A 87 -6.93 -3.49 -5.67
C ASN A 87 -8.26 -3.43 -6.44
N GLU A 88 -8.54 -2.34 -7.16
CA GLU A 88 -9.76 -2.20 -7.97
C GLU A 88 -9.85 -3.29 -9.06
N LEU A 89 -8.75 -3.59 -9.75
CA LEU A 89 -8.73 -4.66 -10.75
C LEU A 89 -8.88 -6.05 -10.13
N LYS A 90 -8.37 -6.27 -8.92
CA LYS A 90 -8.60 -7.52 -8.17
C LYS A 90 -10.08 -7.70 -7.83
N ASP A 91 -10.79 -6.63 -7.49
CA ASP A 91 -12.23 -6.69 -7.20
C ASP A 91 -13.00 -7.12 -8.47
N VAL A 92 -12.68 -6.53 -9.63
CA VAL A 92 -13.25 -6.94 -10.94
C VAL A 92 -12.89 -8.39 -11.29
N GLU A 93 -11.67 -8.85 -10.96
CA GLU A 93 -11.27 -10.24 -11.19
C GLU A 93 -12.17 -11.21 -10.42
N TYR A 94 -12.45 -10.89 -9.16
CA TYR A 94 -13.36 -11.69 -8.33
C TYR A 94 -14.78 -11.69 -8.88
N GLU A 95 -15.29 -10.54 -9.34
CA GLU A 95 -16.63 -10.45 -9.95
C GLU A 95 -16.75 -11.31 -11.21
N ILE A 96 -15.76 -11.29 -12.10
CA ILE A 96 -15.76 -12.11 -13.32
C ILE A 96 -15.67 -13.61 -12.98
N GLU A 97 -14.82 -13.98 -12.01
CA GLU A 97 -14.69 -15.37 -11.57
C GLU A 97 -16.00 -15.91 -10.96
N ASP A 98 -16.72 -15.07 -10.21
CA ASP A 98 -18.03 -15.38 -9.63
C ASP A 98 -19.08 -15.56 -10.74
N GLN A 99 -19.17 -14.62 -11.69
CA GLN A 99 -20.06 -14.72 -12.85
C GLN A 99 -19.81 -15.99 -13.68
N MET A 100 -18.54 -16.34 -13.91
CA MET A 100 -18.17 -17.56 -14.61
C MET A 100 -18.58 -18.82 -13.83
N SER A 101 -18.47 -18.80 -12.51
CA SER A 101 -18.87 -19.91 -11.63
C SER A 101 -20.38 -20.13 -11.67
N ASP A 102 -21.16 -19.04 -11.61
CA ASP A 102 -22.61 -19.08 -11.67
C ASP A 102 -23.10 -19.53 -13.05
N LEU A 103 -22.57 -18.94 -14.13
CA LEU A 103 -22.91 -19.31 -15.49
C LEU A 103 -22.62 -20.79 -15.75
N LYS A 104 -21.49 -21.31 -15.24
CA LYS A 104 -21.14 -22.73 -15.37
C LYS A 104 -22.13 -23.66 -14.66
N GLN A 105 -22.79 -23.21 -13.59
CA GLN A 105 -23.80 -24.01 -12.88
C GLN A 105 -25.16 -23.97 -13.57
N THR A 106 -25.52 -22.83 -14.19
CA THR A 106 -26.81 -22.64 -14.87
C THR A 106 -26.76 -22.98 -16.36
N MET A 107 -25.57 -23.18 -16.92
CA MET A 107 -25.31 -23.41 -18.33
C MET A 107 -26.10 -24.62 -18.85
N ASN A 108 -26.96 -24.37 -19.82
CA ASN A 108 -27.38 -25.41 -20.76
C ASN A 108 -26.38 -25.42 -21.92
N THR A 109 -26.21 -26.54 -22.64
CA THR A 109 -25.23 -26.65 -23.74
C THR A 109 -25.59 -25.86 -25.00
N ASP A 110 -26.33 -24.76 -24.84
CA ASP A 110 -26.79 -23.89 -25.91
C ASP A 110 -25.66 -22.93 -26.33
N SER A 111 -25.74 -22.40 -27.55
CA SER A 111 -24.66 -21.61 -28.16
C SER A 111 -24.35 -20.32 -27.39
N ASP A 112 -25.36 -19.71 -26.78
CA ASP A 112 -25.28 -18.36 -26.26
C ASP A 112 -24.52 -18.32 -24.92
N ASP A 113 -24.83 -19.24 -24.00
CA ASP A 113 -24.11 -19.38 -22.72
C ASP A 113 -22.63 -19.72 -22.95
N LEU A 114 -22.33 -20.55 -23.97
CA LEU A 114 -20.95 -20.90 -24.34
C LEU A 114 -20.17 -19.69 -24.84
N ASP A 115 -20.81 -18.79 -25.57
CA ASP A 115 -20.17 -17.58 -26.09
C ASP A 115 -19.97 -16.52 -25.01
N GLU A 116 -20.91 -16.40 -24.07
CA GLU A 116 -20.76 -15.54 -22.89
C GLU A 116 -19.62 -16.01 -21.99
N PHE A 117 -19.56 -17.32 -21.68
CA PHE A 117 -18.49 -17.89 -20.88
C PHE A 117 -17.10 -17.67 -21.50
N LYS A 118 -16.97 -17.80 -22.83
CA LYS A 118 -15.72 -17.50 -23.55
C LYS A 118 -15.33 -16.03 -23.48
N LYS A 119 -16.30 -15.10 -23.53
CA LYS A 119 -16.01 -13.66 -23.40
C LYS A 119 -15.43 -13.36 -22.02
N LEU A 120 -16.06 -13.87 -20.96
CA LEU A 120 -15.57 -13.71 -19.59
C LEU A 120 -14.15 -14.30 -19.41
N GLN A 121 -13.86 -15.45 -20.03
CA GLN A 121 -12.49 -16.02 -20.03
C GLN A 121 -11.45 -15.09 -20.65
N ILE A 122 -11.76 -14.48 -21.79
CA ILE A 122 -10.86 -13.57 -22.49
C ILE A 122 -10.65 -12.30 -21.64
N GLU A 123 -11.72 -11.77 -21.06
CA GLU A 123 -11.66 -10.61 -20.18
C GLU A 123 -10.80 -10.89 -18.94
N LEU A 124 -11.05 -12.00 -18.26
CA LEU A 124 -10.27 -12.45 -17.12
C LEU A 124 -8.79 -12.61 -17.46
N ALA A 125 -8.47 -13.18 -18.63
CA ALA A 125 -7.09 -13.34 -19.08
C ALA A 125 -6.39 -12.00 -19.35
N ASN A 126 -7.11 -11.00 -19.86
CA ASN A 126 -6.57 -9.65 -20.07
C ASN A 126 -6.36 -8.93 -18.74
N LEU A 127 -7.34 -9.02 -17.85
CA LEU A 127 -7.30 -8.42 -16.53
C LEU A 127 -6.12 -8.97 -15.69
N LYS A 128 -5.92 -10.29 -15.70
CA LYS A 128 -4.79 -10.94 -15.02
C LYS A 128 -3.43 -10.45 -15.53
N LYS A 129 -3.30 -10.18 -16.84
CA LYS A 129 -2.08 -9.58 -17.41
C LYS A 129 -1.86 -8.14 -16.94
N GLU A 130 -2.92 -7.35 -16.86
CA GLU A 130 -2.84 -5.97 -16.37
C GLU A 130 -2.43 -5.93 -14.89
N ILE A 131 -3.06 -6.74 -14.05
CA ILE A 131 -2.72 -6.89 -12.63
C ILE A 131 -1.24 -7.28 -12.48
N GLN A 132 -0.78 -8.27 -13.25
CA GLN A 132 0.62 -8.70 -13.23
C GLN A 132 1.58 -7.56 -13.65
N THR A 133 1.20 -6.78 -14.67
CA THR A 133 2.00 -5.64 -15.14
C THR A 133 2.14 -4.58 -14.04
N ILE A 134 1.03 -4.23 -13.38
CA ILE A 134 1.02 -3.30 -12.25
C ILE A 134 1.85 -3.83 -11.09
N GLU A 135 1.78 -5.13 -10.80
CA GLU A 135 2.55 -5.73 -9.72
C GLU A 135 4.06 -5.67 -9.98
N ILE A 136 4.48 -5.86 -11.23
CA ILE A 136 5.88 -5.70 -11.65
C ILE A 136 6.30 -4.23 -11.51
N GLU A 137 5.46 -3.29 -11.93
CA GLU A 137 5.74 -1.85 -11.82
C GLU A 137 5.87 -1.39 -10.36
N GLY A 138 4.93 -1.79 -9.50
CA GLY A 138 4.97 -1.48 -8.07
C GLY A 138 6.21 -2.03 -7.37
N LYS A 139 6.68 -3.22 -7.77
CA LYS A 139 7.92 -3.82 -7.25
C LYS A 139 9.20 -3.16 -7.79
N LYS A 140 9.15 -2.46 -8.92
CA LYS A 140 10.32 -1.78 -9.52
C LYS A 140 10.65 -0.45 -8.85
N ASN A 141 9.72 0.19 -8.15
CA ASN A 141 9.93 1.48 -7.46
C ASN A 141 10.82 1.38 -6.19
N ILE A 142 11.81 0.47 -6.19
CA ILE A 142 12.90 0.40 -5.21
C ILE A 142 13.94 1.46 -5.61
N PHE A 143 13.58 2.74 -5.57
CA PHE A 143 14.60 3.79 -5.62
C PHE A 143 15.19 3.95 -4.23
N ASN A 144 16.46 3.56 -4.10
CA ASN A 144 17.29 3.82 -2.94
C ASN A 144 17.38 5.35 -2.75
N PHE A 145 16.71 5.87 -1.72
CA PHE A 145 17.10 7.15 -1.14
C PHE A 145 18.48 6.95 -0.52
N ARG A 146 19.51 7.24 -1.32
CA ARG A 146 20.91 7.20 -0.91
C ARG A 146 21.35 8.60 -0.50
#